data_AF-A0A7J0BYH6-F1
#
_entry.id   AF-A0A7J0BYH6-F1
#
_cell.length_a   1.000
_cell.length_b   1.000
_cell.length_c   1.000
_cell.angle_alpha   90.00
_cell.angle_beta   90.00
_cell.angle_gamma   90.00
#
_symmetry.space_group_name_H-M   'P 1'
#
loop_
_entity.id
_entity.type
_entity.pdbx_description
1 polymer ?
#
loop_
_entity_poly.entity_id
_entity_poly.type
_entity_poly.pdbx_seq_one_letter_code
_entity_poly.pdbx_strand_id
1 'polypeptide(L)'
;MLPDCAPVHGEPIRDVLADVRRVVIPGLVHWQHPSFLGYYPTQTSPASVVGELLASGLAVQHMMWSTGPAATELEETVLDHLAVALGLPERFLSTGDGGGVLQDSASSAVLVAVAAALYRASGGRWREHGTEGRYRLYCTDQANSCVPKASRIAGLGNPPRSPP
;
A
#
# COMPACT_ATOMS: atom_id res chain seq x y z
N MET A 1 -26.78 3.04 -19.17
CA MET A 1 -27.03 3.50 -17.79
C MET A 1 -27.25 2.29 -16.92
N LEU A 2 -26.79 2.36 -15.66
CA LEU A 2 -27.05 1.35 -14.64
C LEU A 2 -28.45 1.58 -14.03
N PRO A 3 -29.10 0.55 -13.46
CA PRO A 3 -30.35 0.71 -12.73
C PRO A 3 -30.16 1.53 -11.44
N ASP A 4 -31.23 2.18 -10.99
CA ASP A 4 -31.21 3.02 -9.78
C ASP A 4 -31.12 2.21 -8.47
N CYS A 5 -31.48 0.93 -8.51
CA CYS A 5 -31.40 0.02 -7.37
C CYS A 5 -30.76 -1.32 -7.77
N ALA A 6 -30.10 -1.97 -6.80
CA ALA A 6 -29.53 -3.30 -6.99
C ALA A 6 -30.64 -4.35 -7.27
N PRO A 7 -30.35 -5.36 -8.10
CA PRO A 7 -31.32 -6.41 -8.40
C PRO A 7 -31.60 -7.29 -7.17
N VAL A 8 -32.87 -7.69 -7.01
CA VAL A 8 -33.31 -8.58 -5.91
C VAL A 8 -32.91 -10.04 -6.15
N HIS A 9 -32.69 -10.40 -7.41
CA HIS A 9 -32.33 -11.75 -7.83
C HIS A 9 -31.02 -11.73 -8.59
N GLY A 10 -30.25 -12.82 -8.50
CA GLY A 10 -28.98 -12.95 -9.21
C GLY A 10 -29.18 -12.96 -10.73
N GLU A 11 -28.21 -12.36 -11.43
CA GLU A 11 -28.17 -12.30 -12.89
C GLU A 11 -27.08 -13.23 -13.45
N PRO A 12 -27.24 -13.75 -14.67
CA PRO A 12 -26.18 -14.49 -15.34
C PRO A 12 -24.90 -13.64 -15.49
N ILE A 13 -23.74 -14.24 -15.19
CA ILE A 13 -22.44 -13.53 -15.30
C ILE A 13 -22.17 -12.94 -16.69
N ARG A 14 -22.70 -13.54 -17.75
CA ARG A 14 -22.60 -13.03 -19.12
C ARG A 14 -23.23 -11.65 -19.29
N ASP A 15 -24.32 -11.37 -18.57
CA ASP A 15 -25.08 -10.13 -18.69
C ASP A 15 -24.31 -9.02 -17.95
N VAL A 16 -23.74 -9.34 -16.78
CA VAL A 16 -22.79 -8.47 -16.04
C VAL A 16 -21.56 -8.13 -16.90
N LEU A 17 -20.95 -9.11 -17.58
CA LEU A 17 -19.79 -8.87 -18.45
C LEU A 17 -20.14 -8.03 -19.68
N ALA A 18 -21.35 -8.16 -20.21
CA ALA A 18 -21.84 -7.28 -21.28
C ALA A 18 -21.95 -5.83 -20.79
N ASP A 19 -22.40 -5.63 -19.55
CA ASP A 19 -22.49 -4.31 -18.94
C ASP A 19 -21.13 -3.70 -18.61
N VAL A 20 -20.14 -4.49 -18.17
CA VAL A 20 -18.76 -4.01 -18.03
C VAL A 20 -18.25 -3.43 -19.36
N ARG A 21 -18.50 -4.11 -20.49
CA ARG A 21 -18.08 -3.63 -21.82
C ARG A 21 -18.83 -2.39 -22.28
N ARG A 22 -20.13 -2.33 -22.02
CA ARG A 22 -21.02 -1.27 -22.51
C ARG A 22 -20.98 0.00 -21.66
N VAL A 23 -20.79 -0.13 -20.36
CA VAL A 23 -20.96 0.95 -19.38
C VAL A 23 -19.65 1.34 -18.71
N VAL A 24 -18.87 0.35 -18.24
CA VAL A 24 -17.65 0.62 -17.45
C VAL A 24 -16.49 1.01 -18.36
N ILE A 25 -16.14 0.15 -19.33
CA ILE A 25 -14.96 0.32 -20.19
C ILE A 25 -14.91 1.70 -20.88
N PRO A 26 -15.99 2.21 -21.49
CA PRO A 26 -15.97 3.53 -22.15
C PRO A 26 -15.72 4.71 -21.21
N GLY A 27 -15.97 4.54 -19.91
CA GLY A 27 -15.75 5.56 -18.87
C GLY A 27 -14.40 5.46 -18.15
N LEU A 28 -13.57 4.47 -18.48
CA LEU A 28 -12.27 4.30 -17.84
C LEU A 28 -11.24 5.28 -18.40
N VAL A 29 -10.41 5.82 -17.51
CA VAL A 29 -9.09 6.32 -17.91
C VAL A 29 -8.23 5.10 -18.20
N HIS A 30 -7.81 4.91 -19.45
CA HIS A 30 -7.03 3.74 -19.85
C HIS A 30 -5.55 3.89 -19.46
N TRP A 31 -5.23 3.69 -18.18
CA TRP A 31 -3.87 3.77 -17.64
C TRP A 31 -2.85 2.84 -18.32
N GLN A 32 -3.32 1.73 -18.89
CA GLN A 32 -2.49 0.74 -19.61
C GLN A 32 -2.34 1.06 -21.11
N HIS A 33 -2.94 2.15 -21.61
CA HIS A 33 -2.82 2.51 -23.01
C HIS A 33 -1.39 3.02 -23.29
N PRO A 34 -0.72 2.62 -24.38
CA PRO A 34 0.67 3.01 -24.67
C PRO A 34 0.87 4.52 -24.84
N SER A 35 -0.20 5.26 -25.12
CA SER A 35 -0.19 6.73 -25.21
C SER A 35 -0.62 7.44 -23.91
N PHE A 36 -0.85 6.71 -22.81
CA PHE A 36 -1.12 7.33 -21.51
C PHE A 36 0.20 7.76 -20.87
N LEU A 37 0.45 9.06 -20.78
CA LEU A 37 1.69 9.66 -20.26
C LEU A 37 1.47 10.46 -18.97
N GLY A 38 0.35 10.22 -18.27
CA GLY A 38 0.03 10.90 -17.02
C GLY A 38 0.67 10.24 -15.80
N TYR A 39 1.02 11.05 -14.79
CA TYR A 39 1.51 10.60 -13.48
C TYR A 39 2.72 9.64 -13.57
N TYR A 40 2.64 8.50 -12.87
CA TYR A 40 3.60 7.41 -12.91
C TYR A 40 2.91 6.18 -13.53
N PRO A 41 3.59 5.43 -14.41
CA PRO A 41 2.99 4.32 -15.10
C PRO A 41 2.60 3.20 -14.13
N THR A 42 1.38 2.69 -14.26
CA THR A 42 0.95 1.47 -13.58
C THR A 42 1.46 0.28 -14.36
N GLN A 43 2.65 -0.22 -14.05
CA GLN A 43 3.20 -1.40 -14.72
C GLN A 43 2.37 -2.64 -14.35
N THR A 44 1.99 -3.45 -15.34
CA THR A 44 1.40 -4.77 -15.12
C THR A 44 2.13 -5.80 -15.97
N SER A 45 2.15 -7.04 -15.52
CA SER A 45 2.72 -8.17 -16.27
C SER A 45 1.72 -9.34 -16.30
N PRO A 46 1.80 -10.24 -17.30
CA PRO A 46 0.99 -11.45 -17.29
C PRO A 46 1.18 -12.29 -16.00
N ALA A 47 2.41 -12.33 -15.48
CA ALA A 47 2.73 -13.04 -14.24
C ALA A 47 2.03 -12.41 -13.02
N SER A 48 2.01 -11.08 -12.90
CA SER A 48 1.33 -10.41 -11.78
C SER A 48 -0.19 -10.59 -11.82
N VAL A 49 -0.80 -10.61 -13.01
CA VAL A 49 -2.25 -10.88 -13.16
C VAL A 49 -2.59 -12.30 -12.71
N VAL A 50 -1.80 -13.30 -13.11
CA VAL A 50 -1.99 -14.68 -12.65
C VAL A 50 -1.78 -14.80 -11.14
N GLY A 51 -0.76 -14.12 -10.59
CA GLY A 51 -0.51 -14.06 -9.16
C GLY A 51 -1.71 -13.51 -8.37
N GLU A 52 -2.29 -12.41 -8.83
CA GLU A 52 -3.48 -11.81 -8.22
C GLU A 52 -4.71 -12.73 -8.29
N LEU A 53 -4.93 -13.38 -9.43
CA LEU A 53 -6.02 -14.36 -9.59
C LEU A 53 -5.87 -15.53 -8.62
N LEU A 54 -4.65 -16.04 -8.43
CA LEU A 54 -4.37 -17.11 -7.49
C LEU A 54 -4.56 -16.65 -6.04
N ALA A 55 -4.02 -15.49 -5.68
CA ALA A 55 -4.17 -14.91 -4.34
C ALA A 55 -5.65 -14.70 -3.99
N SER A 56 -6.41 -14.08 -4.90
CA SER A 56 -7.84 -13.86 -4.76
C SER A 56 -8.64 -15.16 -4.69
N GLY A 57 -8.29 -16.16 -5.51
CA GLY A 57 -8.98 -17.45 -5.55
C GLY A 57 -8.73 -18.32 -4.31
N LEU A 58 -7.52 -18.28 -3.76
CA LEU A 58 -7.17 -18.98 -2.52
C LEU A 58 -7.72 -18.26 -1.27
N ALA A 59 -8.00 -16.95 -1.37
CA ALA A 59 -8.63 -16.12 -0.34
C ALA A 59 -7.96 -16.26 1.05
N VAL A 60 -6.63 -16.40 1.07
CA VAL A 60 -5.91 -16.75 2.29
C VAL A 60 -5.73 -15.53 3.19
N GLN A 61 -5.97 -15.72 4.49
CA GLN A 61 -5.95 -14.68 5.50
C GLN A 61 -4.76 -14.84 6.45
N HIS A 62 -3.67 -14.11 6.20
CA HIS A 62 -2.39 -14.27 6.90
C HIS A 62 -2.17 -13.19 7.98
N MET A 63 -3.18 -12.94 8.82
CA MET A 63 -3.09 -11.96 9.92
C MET A 63 -2.05 -12.35 10.99
N MET A 64 -1.81 -13.65 11.14
CA MET A 64 -0.80 -14.23 12.02
C MET A 64 -0.11 -15.36 11.25
N TRP A 65 1.14 -15.65 11.58
CA TRP A 65 1.88 -16.75 10.95
C TRP A 65 1.10 -18.08 11.05
N SER A 66 0.47 -18.36 12.20
CA SER A 66 -0.30 -19.60 12.40
C SER A 66 -1.54 -19.73 11.51
N THR A 67 -2.07 -18.62 10.97
CA THR A 67 -3.22 -18.63 10.05
C THR A 67 -2.79 -18.61 8.59
N GLY A 68 -1.48 -18.58 8.32
CA GLY A 68 -0.96 -18.28 7.00
C GLY A 68 0.54 -18.49 6.77
N PRO A 69 1.14 -19.61 7.21
CA PRO A 69 2.59 -19.76 7.28
C PRO A 69 3.27 -19.63 5.91
N ALA A 70 2.69 -20.28 4.89
CA ALA A 70 3.26 -20.30 3.55
C ALA A 70 3.34 -18.91 2.91
N ALA A 71 2.34 -18.03 3.08
CA ALA A 71 2.43 -16.70 2.51
C ALA A 71 3.27 -15.75 3.34
N THR A 72 3.29 -15.90 4.67
CA THR A 72 4.21 -15.14 5.52
C THR A 72 5.66 -15.42 5.12
N GLU A 73 6.03 -16.70 4.98
CA GLU A 73 7.39 -17.10 4.55
C GLU A 73 7.69 -16.68 3.11
N LEU A 74 6.69 -16.75 2.21
CA LEU A 74 6.85 -16.30 0.82
C LEU A 74 7.07 -14.79 0.73
N GLU A 75 6.30 -14.00 1.49
CA GLU A 75 6.45 -12.54 1.54
C GLU A 75 7.85 -12.16 2.02
N GLU A 76 8.29 -12.75 3.13
CA GLU A 76 9.63 -12.56 3.68
C GLU A 76 10.73 -12.86 2.64
N THR A 77 10.63 -14.04 2.01
CA THR A 77 11.60 -14.48 0.98
C THR A 77 11.63 -13.54 -0.22
N VAL A 78 10.47 -13.11 -0.72
CA VAL A 78 10.37 -12.20 -1.88
C VAL A 78 10.96 -10.83 -1.54
N LEU A 79 10.74 -10.34 -0.33
CA LEU A 79 11.28 -9.05 0.11
C LEU A 79 12.79 -9.09 0.34
N ASP A 80 13.33 -10.20 0.85
CA ASP A 80 14.78 -10.40 0.94
C ASP A 80 15.43 -10.43 -0.45
N HIS A 81 14.83 -11.15 -1.41
CA HIS A 81 15.29 -11.13 -2.80
C HIS A 81 15.25 -9.71 -3.40
N LEU A 82 14.19 -8.94 -3.12
CA LEU A 82 14.08 -7.55 -3.57
C LEU A 82 15.15 -6.65 -2.93
N ALA A 83 15.39 -6.80 -1.63
CA ALA A 83 16.41 -6.04 -0.91
C ALA A 83 17.81 -6.29 -1.50
N VAL A 84 18.15 -7.55 -1.80
CA VAL A 84 19.40 -7.92 -2.49
C VAL A 84 19.45 -7.32 -3.90
N ALA A 85 18.37 -7.41 -4.68
CA ALA A 85 18.31 -6.85 -6.03
C ALA A 85 18.49 -5.32 -6.06
N LEU A 86 18.03 -4.62 -5.02
CA LEU A 86 18.21 -3.18 -4.83
C LEU A 86 19.59 -2.80 -4.27
N GLY A 87 20.42 -3.78 -3.92
CA GLY A 87 21.73 -3.55 -3.30
C GLY A 87 21.64 -2.98 -1.89
N LEU A 88 20.56 -3.29 -1.15
CA LEU A 88 20.41 -2.85 0.23
C LEU A 88 21.39 -3.59 1.16
N PRO A 89 21.90 -2.94 2.20
CA PRO A 89 22.74 -3.58 3.20
C PRO A 89 22.04 -4.74 3.91
N GLU A 90 22.80 -5.77 4.33
CA GLU A 90 22.29 -7.00 4.97
C GLU A 90 21.40 -6.76 6.20
N ARG A 91 21.56 -5.62 6.91
CA ARG A 91 20.69 -5.24 8.03
C ARG A 91 19.21 -5.04 7.66
N PHE A 92 18.87 -5.01 6.36
CA PHE A 92 17.49 -4.94 5.89
C PHE A 92 16.89 -6.32 5.59
N LEU A 93 17.71 -7.37 5.55
CA LEU A 93 17.26 -8.74 5.32
C LEU A 93 16.64 -9.31 6.60
N SER A 94 15.67 -10.22 6.44
CA SER A 94 14.99 -10.88 7.55
C SER A 94 15.89 -11.85 8.33
N THR A 95 16.98 -12.31 7.70
CA THR A 95 18.00 -13.14 8.33
C THR A 95 18.85 -12.41 9.38
N GLY A 96 18.79 -11.07 9.42
CA GLY A 96 19.47 -10.22 10.41
C GLY A 96 18.51 -9.56 11.40
N ASP A 97 18.84 -8.34 11.83
CA ASP A 97 17.96 -7.52 12.70
C ASP A 97 16.87 -6.75 11.91
N GLY A 98 16.75 -7.05 10.61
CA GLY A 98 15.92 -6.34 9.65
C GLY A 98 14.65 -7.08 9.26
N GLY A 99 14.19 -6.79 8.05
CA GLY A 99 13.01 -7.39 7.45
C GLY A 99 12.23 -6.42 6.58
N GLY A 100 11.24 -6.95 5.89
CA GLY A 100 10.32 -6.19 5.05
C GLY A 100 8.88 -6.59 5.30
N VAL A 101 7.96 -5.74 4.83
CA VAL A 101 6.53 -6.04 4.76
C VAL A 101 5.94 -5.45 3.48
N LEU A 102 5.05 -6.18 2.81
CA LEU A 102 4.24 -5.69 1.71
C LEU A 102 3.05 -4.90 2.26
N GLN A 103 2.99 -3.62 1.87
CA GLN A 103 1.91 -2.71 2.25
C GLN A 103 1.03 -2.41 1.05
N ASP A 104 -0.23 -2.06 1.31
CA ASP A 104 -1.21 -1.69 0.26
C ASP A 104 -0.82 -0.40 -0.50
N SER A 105 -0.09 0.50 0.15
CA SER A 105 0.34 1.76 -0.46
C SER A 105 1.58 2.34 0.20
N ALA A 106 2.23 3.29 -0.49
CA ALA A 106 3.26 4.10 0.14
C ALA A 106 2.72 4.94 1.32
N SER A 107 1.42 5.27 1.36
CA SER A 107 0.84 6.09 2.42
C SER A 107 0.75 5.36 3.76
N SER A 108 0.34 4.09 3.75
CA SER A 108 0.31 3.25 4.95
C SER A 108 1.71 2.93 5.43
N ALA A 109 2.63 2.58 4.52
CA ALA A 109 4.04 2.35 4.85
C ALA A 109 4.67 3.57 5.55
N VAL A 110 4.48 4.78 5.00
CA VAL A 110 4.97 6.02 5.61
C VAL A 110 4.32 6.26 6.98
N LEU A 111 3.01 6.01 7.13
CA LEU A 111 2.33 6.17 8.42
C LEU A 111 2.88 5.21 9.49
N VAL A 112 3.10 3.94 9.15
CA VAL A 112 3.71 2.95 10.05
C VAL A 112 5.13 3.37 10.43
N ALA A 113 5.93 3.84 9.48
CA ALA A 113 7.27 4.34 9.74
C ALA A 113 7.27 5.56 10.68
N VAL A 114 6.33 6.50 10.50
CA VAL A 114 6.16 7.65 11.40
C VAL A 114 5.73 7.22 12.79
N ALA A 115 4.80 6.27 12.91
CA ALA A 115 4.37 5.73 14.21
C ALA A 115 5.52 5.03 14.94
N ALA A 116 6.32 4.22 14.24
CA ALA A 116 7.51 3.58 14.80
C ALA A 116 8.56 4.61 15.26
N ALA A 117 8.78 5.67 14.46
CA ALA A 117 9.68 6.75 14.82
C ALA A 117 9.19 7.51 16.08
N LEU A 118 7.90 7.77 16.21
CA LEU A 118 7.31 8.40 17.40
C LEU A 118 7.39 7.51 18.63
N TYR A 119 7.11 6.21 18.47
CA TYR A 119 7.28 5.25 19.56
C TYR A 119 8.73 5.26 20.08
N ARG A 120 9.71 5.20 19.17
CA ARG A 120 11.12 5.25 19.55
C ARG A 120 11.53 6.59 20.17
N ALA A 121 11.15 7.72 19.56
CA ALA A 121 11.49 9.06 20.03
C ALA A 121 10.84 9.42 21.38
N SER A 122 9.70 8.80 21.70
CA SER A 122 8.99 9.00 22.98
C SER A 122 9.37 8.01 24.07
N GLY A 123 10.25 7.04 23.79
CA GLY A 123 10.48 5.92 24.70
C GLY A 123 9.20 5.15 25.00
N GLY A 124 8.29 5.08 24.01
CA GLY A 124 7.00 4.39 24.09
C GLY A 124 5.82 5.21 24.60
N ARG A 125 6.05 6.38 25.22
CA ARG A 125 4.98 7.20 25.82
C ARG A 125 3.92 7.67 24.81
N TRP A 126 4.26 7.79 23.53
CA TRP A 126 3.34 8.19 22.47
C TRP A 126 2.07 7.32 22.42
N ARG A 127 2.16 6.03 22.75
CA ARG A 127 1.00 5.12 22.73
C ARG A 127 -0.08 5.50 23.74
N GLU A 128 0.31 6.08 24.86
CA GLU A 128 -0.60 6.42 25.97
C GLU A 128 -0.94 7.92 25.99
N HIS A 129 0.05 8.77 25.67
CA HIS A 129 -0.05 10.23 25.86
C HIS A 129 -0.12 11.01 24.54
N GLY A 130 -0.02 10.32 23.40
CA GLY A 130 0.05 10.97 22.09
C GLY A 130 1.33 11.80 21.92
N THR A 131 1.24 12.90 21.16
CA THR A 131 2.43 13.68 20.77
C THR A 131 2.81 14.79 21.76
N GLU A 132 1.87 15.23 22.60
CA GLU A 132 2.03 16.36 23.55
C GLU A 132 2.64 17.64 22.94
N GLY A 133 2.60 17.80 21.61
CA GLY A 133 3.27 18.88 20.89
C GLY A 133 4.81 18.86 20.93
N ARG A 134 5.44 17.75 21.36
CA ARG A 134 6.90 17.67 21.57
C ARG A 134 7.70 17.21 20.34
N TYR A 135 7.02 16.66 19.34
CA TYR A 135 7.67 16.03 18.19
C TYR A 135 7.43 16.81 16.90
N ARG A 136 8.41 16.78 16.00
CA ARG A 136 8.35 17.45 14.70
C ARG A 136 8.82 16.52 13.59
N LEU A 137 8.01 16.41 12.54
CA LEU A 137 8.39 15.76 11.28
C LEU A 137 8.87 16.83 10.30
N TYR A 138 9.95 16.53 9.58
CA TYR A 138 10.50 17.39 8.52
C TYR A 138 10.38 16.68 7.17
N CYS A 139 10.01 17.42 6.14
CA CYS A 139 10.00 16.96 4.76
C CYS A 139 10.18 18.15 3.81
N THR A 140 10.61 17.90 2.57
CA THR A 140 10.66 18.93 1.53
C THR A 140 9.25 19.34 1.10
N ASP A 141 9.14 20.49 0.43
CA ASP A 141 7.88 20.94 -0.18
C ASP A 141 7.46 20.11 -1.41
N GLN A 142 8.42 19.41 -2.05
CA GLN A 142 8.20 18.45 -3.13
C GLN A 142 7.83 17.04 -2.65
N ALA A 143 7.81 16.79 -1.34
CA ALA A 143 7.46 15.49 -0.81
C ALA A 143 6.03 15.10 -1.23
N ASN A 144 5.82 13.80 -1.52
CA ASN A 144 4.49 13.31 -1.84
C ASN A 144 3.51 13.64 -0.69
N SER A 145 2.28 14.01 -1.05
CA SER A 145 1.22 14.37 -0.11
C SER A 145 0.95 13.35 1.00
N CYS A 146 1.38 12.08 0.84
CA CYS A 146 1.31 11.06 1.87
C CYS A 146 2.12 11.40 3.12
N VAL A 147 3.24 12.12 3.01
CA VAL A 147 4.10 12.49 4.15
C VAL A 147 3.42 13.50 5.09
N PRO A 148 2.95 14.67 4.61
CA PRO A 148 2.20 15.59 5.46
C PRO A 148 0.86 14.99 5.92
N LYS A 149 0.24 14.10 5.13
CA LYS A 149 -0.95 13.35 5.56
C LYS A 149 -0.63 12.46 6.77
N ALA A 150 0.44 11.66 6.71
CA ALA A 150 0.88 10.81 7.80
C ALA A 150 1.22 11.62 9.06
N SER A 151 1.88 12.77 8.90
CA SER A 151 2.16 13.70 10.00
C SER A 151 0.89 14.16 10.73
N ARG A 152 -0.16 14.53 9.98
CA ARG A 152 -1.45 14.92 10.56
C ARG A 152 -2.14 13.77 11.26
N ILE A 153 -2.22 12.60 10.62
CA ILE A 153 -2.87 11.40 11.19
C ILE A 153 -2.17 10.97 12.48
N ALA A 154 -0.83 11.02 12.52
CA ALA A 154 -0.04 10.67 13.70
C ALA A 154 -0.08 11.74 14.82
N GLY A 155 -0.81 12.84 14.65
CA GLY A 155 -1.00 13.88 15.66
C GLY A 155 0.13 14.91 15.75
N LEU A 156 0.96 15.06 14.71
CA LEU A 156 2.07 16.01 14.66
C LEU A 156 1.71 17.35 14.01
N GLY A 157 0.50 17.46 13.44
CA GLY A 157 0.06 18.63 12.69
C GLY A 157 0.71 18.71 11.32
N ASN A 158 0.88 19.93 10.80
CA ASN A 158 1.55 20.15 9.52
C ASN A 158 3.09 20.15 9.71
N PRO A 159 3.84 19.40 8.88
CA PRO A 159 5.28 19.56 8.85
C PRO A 159 5.62 20.99 8.37
N PRO A 160 6.66 21.62 8.93
CA PRO A 160 7.12 22.91 8.45
C PRO A 160 7.60 22.75 7.01
N ARG A 161 7.19 23.67 6.13
CA ARG A 161 7.68 23.71 4.76
C ARG A 161 9.12 24.24 4.81
N SER A 162 10.11 23.43 4.49
CA SER A 162 11.46 23.94 4.26
C SER A 162 11.42 24.86 3.02
N PRO A 163 11.95 26.09 3.07
CA PRO A 163 12.07 26.92 1.88
C PRO A 163 13.00 26.23 0.86
N PRO A 164 12.81 26.51 -0.45
CA PRO A 164 13.66 25.96 -1.52
C PRO A 164 15.11 26.40 -1.40
#